data_AF-A0A2E1HFF1-F1
#
_entry.id   AF-A0A2E1HFF1-F1
#
_cell.length_a   1.000
_cell.length_b   1.000
_cell.length_c   1.000
_cell.angle_alpha   90.00
_cell.angle_beta   90.00
_cell.angle_gamma   90.00
#
_symmetry.space_group_name_H-M   'P 1'
#
loop_
_entity.id
_entity.type
_entity.pdbx_description
1 polymer ?
#
loop_
_entity_poly.entity_id
_entity_poly.type
_entity_poly.pdbx_seq_one_letter_code
_entity_poly.pdbx_strand_id
1 'polypeptide(L)' 'MTLPNSEIDTSDIAALDEAFWRNAEMSALAKPNVSLRLPEKVVNFFTAESPKDYTSRIAAVPPAYVQAHQAKR' A
#
# COMPACT_ATOMS: atom_id res chain seq x y z
N MET A 1 -6.95 1.35 33.31
CA MET A 1 -8.25 0.68 33.53
C MET A 1 -9.03 0.89 32.26
N THR A 2 -9.28 -0.18 31.50
CA THR A 2 -10.02 -0.12 30.23
C THR A 2 -11.52 -0.15 30.54
N LEU A 3 -12.30 0.72 29.90
CA LEU A 3 -13.76 0.66 29.99
C LEU A 3 -14.27 -0.70 29.47
N PRO A 4 -15.26 -1.32 30.12
CA PRO A 4 -15.91 -2.50 29.59
C PRO A 4 -16.70 -2.14 28.34
N ASN A 5 -16.77 -3.07 27.38
CA ASN A 5 -17.36 -2.83 26.06
C ASN A 5 -18.84 -2.39 26.12
N SER A 6 -19.56 -2.73 27.19
CA SER A 6 -20.95 -2.35 27.45
C SER A 6 -21.14 -0.88 27.85
N GLU A 7 -20.07 -0.20 28.24
CA GLU A 7 -20.07 1.23 28.62
C GLU A 7 -19.60 2.13 27.47
N ILE A 8 -19.35 1.56 26.29
CA ILE A 8 -18.99 2.32 25.09
C ILE A 8 -20.26 2.90 24.48
N ASP A 9 -20.37 4.22 24.50
CA ASP A 9 -21.41 4.95 23.78
C ASP A 9 -21.10 4.90 22.27
N THR A 10 -22.10 4.49 21.49
CA THR A 10 -22.04 4.42 20.02
C THR A 10 -23.16 5.22 19.37
N SER A 11 -23.92 5.99 20.16
CA SER A 11 -25.08 6.75 19.70
C SER A 11 -24.76 7.87 18.72
N ASP A 12 -23.50 8.31 18.69
CA ASP A 12 -22.95 9.34 17.81
C ASP A 12 -22.46 8.79 16.45
N ILE A 13 -22.40 7.46 16.30
CA ILE A 13 -21.87 6.81 15.10
C ILE A 13 -23.00 6.14 14.32
N ALA A 14 -23.11 6.47 13.03
CA ALA A 14 -24.07 5.83 12.15
C ALA A 14 -23.74 4.32 11.96
N ALA A 15 -24.77 3.48 11.94
CA ALA A 15 -24.61 2.04 11.73
C ALA A 15 -24.03 1.76 10.34
N LEU A 16 -23.01 0.89 10.27
CA LEU A 16 -22.41 0.40 9.03
C LEU A 16 -23.26 -0.73 8.43
N ASP A 17 -24.52 -0.41 8.14
CA ASP A 17 -25.53 -1.35 7.66
C ASP A 17 -25.43 -1.64 6.15
N GLU A 18 -26.35 -2.45 5.63
CA GLU A 18 -26.37 -2.81 4.22
C GLU A 18 -26.56 -1.56 3.31
N ALA A 19 -27.27 -0.53 3.77
CA ALA A 19 -27.44 0.71 3.02
C ALA A 19 -26.15 1.54 2.97
N PHE A 20 -25.36 1.54 4.05
CA PHE A 20 -24.02 2.12 4.07
C PHE A 20 -23.11 1.44 3.05
N TRP A 21 -23.01 0.11 3.09
CA TRP A 21 -22.12 -0.64 2.18
C TRP A 21 -22.57 -0.59 0.71
N ARG A 22 -23.88 -0.48 0.46
CA ARG A 22 -24.43 -0.29 -0.90
C ARG A 22 -23.99 1.02 -1.56
N ASN A 23 -23.71 2.05 -0.78
CA ASN A 23 -23.29 3.37 -1.28
C ASN A 23 -21.81 3.66 -1.01
N ALA A 24 -21.07 2.71 -0.43
CA ALA A 24 -19.67 2.89 -0.12
C ALA A 24 -18.83 2.90 -1.41
N GLU A 25 -18.23 4.03 -1.72
CA GLU A 25 -17.29 4.14 -2.84
C GLU A 25 -15.89 3.71 -2.40
N MET A 26 -15.47 2.54 -2.88
CA MET A 26 -14.09 2.09 -2.71
C MET A 26 -13.21 2.71 -3.79
N SER A 27 -12.44 3.73 -3.44
CA SER A 27 -11.35 4.20 -4.30
C SER A 27 -10.12 3.33 -4.06
N ALA A 28 -9.94 2.28 -4.87
CA ALA A 28 -8.61 1.74 -5.05
C ALA A 28 -7.80 2.82 -5.78
N LEU A 29 -6.75 3.37 -5.14
CA LEU A 29 -5.75 4.15 -5.86
C LEU A 29 -5.11 3.21 -6.89
N ALA A 30 -5.66 3.19 -8.09
CA ALA A 30 -5.17 2.38 -9.19
C ALA A 30 -3.77 2.89 -9.51
N LYS A 31 -2.75 2.20 -9.00
CA LYS A 31 -1.37 2.50 -9.35
C LYS A 31 -1.24 2.24 -10.86
N PRO A 32 -0.71 3.19 -11.64
CA PRO A 32 -0.50 2.95 -13.06
C PRO A 32 0.42 1.74 -13.23
N ASN A 33 0.02 0.79 -14.08
CA ASN A 33 0.85 -0.34 -14.43
C ASN A 33 1.81 0.08 -15.55
N VAL A 34 3.11 0.01 -15.26
CA VAL A 34 4.17 0.28 -16.23
C VAL A 34 5.01 -0.97 -16.42
N SER A 35 5.27 -1.35 -17.67
CA SER A 35 6.21 -2.42 -18.00
C SER A 35 7.58 -1.83 -18.33
N LEU A 36 8.61 -2.22 -17.58
CA LEU A 36 9.99 -1.80 -17.78
C LEU A 36 10.88 -3.03 -18.04
N ARG A 37 11.75 -2.94 -19.04
CA ARG A 37 12.78 -3.95 -19.28
C ARG A 37 13.97 -3.68 -18.37
N LEU A 38 14.36 -4.69 -17.59
CA LEU A 38 15.51 -4.62 -16.70
C LEU A 38 16.66 -5.48 -17.25
N PRO A 39 17.92 -5.05 -17.13
CA PRO A 39 19.06 -5.89 -17.42
C PRO A 39 19.08 -7.14 -16.53
N GLU A 40 19.53 -8.26 -17.06
CA GLU A 40 19.58 -9.54 -16.34
C GLU A 40 20.36 -9.44 -15.02
N LYS A 41 21.49 -8.72 -15.01
CA LYS A 41 22.29 -8.48 -13.79
C LYS A 41 21.49 -7.82 -12.66
N VAL A 42 20.50 -6.98 -12.98
CA VAL A 42 19.66 -6.30 -11.98
C VAL A 42 18.67 -7.30 -11.42
N VAL A 43 18.02 -8.09 -12.27
CA VAL A 43 17.11 -9.15 -11.83
C VAL A 43 17.86 -10.14 -10.93
N ASN A 44 19.03 -10.59 -11.36
CA ASN A 44 19.87 -11.53 -10.61
C ASN A 44 20.29 -11.00 -9.24
N PHE A 45 20.57 -9.69 -9.14
CA PHE A 45 20.89 -9.06 -7.86
C PHE A 45 19.71 -9.15 -6.87
N PHE A 46 18.49 -8.85 -7.31
CA PHE A 46 17.32 -8.89 -6.42
C PHE A 46 16.82 -10.31 -6.13
N THR A 47 16.99 -11.24 -7.06
CA THR A 47 16.59 -12.65 -6.85
C THR A 47 17.58 -13.42 -5.99
N ALA A 48 18.86 -13.07 -5.99
CA ALA A 48 19.89 -13.74 -5.19
C ALA A 48 19.59 -13.72 -3.68
N GLU A 49 19.06 -12.61 -3.16
CA GLU A 49 18.75 -12.47 -1.73
C GLU A 49 17.35 -12.95 -1.36
N SER A 50 16.36 -12.76 -2.24
CA SER A 50 14.96 -13.09 -1.94
C SER A 50 14.18 -13.43 -3.21
N PRO A 51 14.24 -14.70 -3.66
CA PRO A 51 13.57 -15.14 -4.89
C PRO A 51 12.05 -14.95 -4.89
N LYS A 52 11.41 -14.85 -3.71
CA LYS A 52 9.96 -14.70 -3.57
C LYS A 52 9.48 -13.24 -3.58
N ASP A 53 10.34 -12.31 -3.17
CA ASP A 53 9.95 -10.90 -2.94
C ASP A 53 10.71 -9.88 -3.81
N TYR A 54 11.50 -10.38 -4.78
CA TYR A 54 12.35 -9.53 -5.64
C TYR A 54 11.55 -8.46 -6.38
N THR A 55 10.33 -8.76 -6.84
CA THR A 55 9.45 -7.80 -7.53
C THR A 55 9.07 -6.62 -6.65
N SER A 56 8.69 -6.88 -5.39
CA SER A 56 8.35 -5.84 -4.43
C SER A 56 9.56 -4.95 -4.09
N ARG A 57 10.75 -5.56 -3.97
CA ARG A 57 12.00 -4.83 -3.73
C ARG A 57 12.39 -3.96 -4.92
N ILE A 58 12.26 -4.47 -6.15
CA ILE A 58 12.46 -3.69 -7.38
C ILE A 58 11.48 -2.50 -7.41
N ALA A 59 10.21 -2.73 -7.08
CA ALA A 59 9.18 -1.68 -7.09
C ALA A 59 9.41 -0.58 -6.04
N ALA A 60 10.20 -0.85 -4.99
CA ALA A 60 10.56 0.15 -3.98
C ALA A 60 11.69 1.10 -4.42
N VAL A 61 12.47 0.75 -5.45
CA VAL A 61 13.61 1.56 -5.91
C VAL A 61 13.18 2.88 -6.55
N PRO A 62 12.23 2.93 -7.51
CA PRO A 62 11.85 4.20 -8.14
C PRO A 62 11.30 5.24 -7.14
N PRO A 63 10.42 4.91 -6.19
CA PRO A 63 9.98 5.85 -5.15
C PRO A 63 11.15 6.38 -4.32
N ALA A 64 12.06 5.51 -3.88
CA ALA A 64 13.23 5.92 -3.09
C ALA A 64 14.16 6.83 -3.90
N TYR A 65 14.37 6.54 -5.18
CA TYR A 65 15.14 7.38 -6.09
C TYR A 65 14.52 8.77 -6.23
N VAL A 66 13.20 8.84 -6.47
CA VAL A 66 12.47 10.11 -6.60
C VAL A 66 12.59 10.93 -5.32
N GLN A 67 12.34 10.33 -4.15
CA GLN A 67 12.46 11.00 -2.85
C GLN A 67 13.87 11.58 -2.63
N ALA A 68 14.91 10.78 -2.91
CA ALA A 68 16.31 11.20 -2.73
C ALA A 68 16.72 12.38 -3.65
N HIS A 69 16.05 12.55 -4.79
CA HIS A 69 16.34 13.62 -5.75
C HIS A 69 15.40 14.82 -5.62
N GLN A 70 14.22 14.65 -5.01
CA GLN A 70 13.33 15.74 -4.65
C GLN A 70 13.85 16.53 -3.43
N ALA A 71 14.46 15.84 -2.45
CA ALA A 71 15.04 16.51 -1.28
C ALA A 71 16.28 17.39 -1.58
N LYS A 72 16.79 17.34 -2.81
CA LYS A 72 17.95 18.13 -3.28
C LYS A 72 17.56 19.28 -4.21
N ARG A 73 16.27 19.49 -4.46
CA ARG A 73 15.73 20.57 -5.30
C ARG A 73 15.10 21.66 -4.45
#